data_AF-A0A536T1I1-F1
#
_entry.id   AF-A0A536T1I1-F1
#
_cell.length_a   1.000
_cell.length_b   1.000
_cell.length_c   1.000
_cell.angle_alpha   90.00
_cell.angle_beta   90.00
_cell.angle_gamma   90.00
#
_symmetry.space_group_name_H-M   'P 1'
#
loop_
_entity.id
_entity.type
_entity.pdbx_description
1 polymer ?
#
loop_
_entity_poly.entity_id
_entity_poly.type
_entity_poly.pdbx_seq_one_letter_code
_entity_poly.pdbx_strand_id
1 'polypeptide(L)'
;MNSLPSWTKVGVPTIGQCKGTLAAVSAADMVVVFHVPLFTKWLKQVLDGGTRVLMIIDAPDDLEQLISPAGLKEACKYAESIYRGTKRVRVTSDAGTDLTYECGEYPVMTQWGYADERGHF
;
A
#
# COMPACT_ATOMS: atom_id res chain seq x y z
N MET A 1 4.16 -13.66 -28.08
CA MET A 1 4.89 -13.54 -26.80
C MET A 1 4.24 -12.39 -26.05
N ASN A 2 3.28 -12.66 -25.15
CA ASN A 2 2.60 -11.61 -24.40
C ASN A 2 3.62 -10.95 -23.47
N SER A 3 4.20 -9.83 -23.89
CA SER A 3 4.98 -8.98 -23.00
C SER A 3 4.00 -8.38 -22.00
N LEU A 4 3.97 -8.94 -20.79
CA LEU A 4 3.38 -8.27 -19.64
C LEU A 4 3.91 -6.83 -19.64
N PRO A 5 3.02 -5.82 -19.65
CA PRO A 5 3.46 -4.44 -19.67
C PRO A 5 4.42 -4.15 -18.52
N SER A 6 5.46 -3.34 -18.74
CA SER A 6 6.50 -3.09 -17.74
C SER A 6 5.97 -2.57 -16.40
N TRP A 7 4.81 -1.89 -16.39
CA TRP A 7 4.12 -1.40 -15.20
C TRP A 7 3.50 -2.49 -14.31
N THR A 8 3.42 -3.74 -14.78
CA THR A 8 2.94 -4.90 -13.99
C THR A 8 4.05 -5.58 -13.18
N LYS A 9 5.32 -5.17 -13.34
CA LYS A 9 6.45 -5.77 -12.61
C LYS A 9 6.55 -5.19 -11.20
N VAL A 10 6.19 -5.98 -10.20
CA VAL A 10 6.33 -5.64 -8.78
C VAL A 10 7.79 -5.80 -8.33
N GLY A 11 8.28 -4.90 -7.46
CA GLY A 11 9.62 -5.01 -6.86
C GLY A 11 10.78 -4.54 -7.76
N VAL A 12 10.51 -3.97 -8.93
CA VAL A 12 11.56 -3.39 -9.79
C VAL A 12 11.86 -1.95 -9.36
N PRO A 13 13.13 -1.60 -9.05
CA PRO A 13 13.48 -0.22 -8.70
C PRO A 13 13.36 0.72 -9.92
N THR A 14 12.32 1.55 -9.93
CA THR A 14 12.14 2.63 -10.92
C THR A 14 12.83 3.92 -10.49
N ILE A 15 12.89 4.16 -9.18
CA ILE A 15 13.56 5.30 -8.56
C ILE A 15 14.93 4.87 -8.03
N GLY A 16 15.94 5.72 -8.24
CA GLY A 16 17.33 5.50 -7.85
C GLY A 16 18.31 5.20 -9.00
N GLN A 17 17.79 4.96 -10.21
CA GLN A 17 18.62 4.79 -11.42
C GLN A 17 19.15 6.12 -11.96
N CYS A 18 18.43 7.21 -11.72
CA CYS A 18 18.85 8.57 -12.08
C CYS A 18 19.39 9.31 -10.86
N LYS A 19 20.53 9.99 -11.04
CA LYS A 19 21.19 10.74 -9.97
C LYS A 19 20.27 11.85 -9.45
N GLY A 20 20.01 11.86 -8.15
CA GLY A 20 19.21 12.90 -7.48
C GLY A 20 17.71 12.62 -7.38
N THR A 21 17.15 11.64 -8.12
CA THR A 21 15.70 11.36 -8.05
C THR A 21 15.25 10.95 -6.66
N LEU A 22 16.02 10.10 -5.96
CA LEU A 22 15.70 9.70 -4.59
C LEU A 22 15.71 10.89 -3.62
N ALA A 23 16.67 11.80 -3.76
CA ALA A 23 16.74 13.01 -2.94
C ALA A 23 15.54 13.93 -3.22
N ALA A 24 15.17 14.12 -4.48
CA ALA A 24 14.02 14.92 -4.87
C ALA A 24 12.70 14.33 -4.31
N VAL A 25 12.51 13.02 -4.44
CA VAL A 25 11.31 12.31 -3.96
C VAL A 25 11.25 12.33 -2.42
N SER A 26 12.38 12.17 -1.74
CA SER A 26 12.44 12.23 -0.26
C SER A 26 12.25 13.65 0.30
N ALA A 27 12.42 14.69 -0.52
CA ALA A 27 12.21 16.07 -0.13
C ALA A 27 10.75 16.54 -0.34
N ALA A 28 9.91 15.72 -0.98
CA ALA A 28 8.52 16.04 -1.21
C ALA A 28 7.65 15.71 0.03
N ASP A 29 6.60 16.49 0.24
CA ASP A 29 5.57 16.16 1.24
C ASP A 29 4.71 14.97 0.81
N MET A 30 4.54 14.79 -0.51
CA MET A 30 3.77 13.73 -1.12
C MET A 30 4.27 13.42 -2.52
N VAL A 31 4.24 12.14 -2.89
CA VAL A 31 4.64 11.62 -4.19
C VAL A 31 3.46 10.86 -4.77
N VAL A 32 3.02 11.22 -5.97
CA VAL A 32 2.02 10.44 -6.71
C VAL A 32 2.74 9.57 -7.72
N VAL A 33 2.49 8.26 -7.67
CA VAL A 33 3.16 7.28 -8.54
C VAL A 33 2.16 6.53 -9.42
N PHE A 34 2.46 6.50 -10.72
CA PHE A 34 1.63 5.85 -11.75
C PHE A 34 2.19 4.49 -12.19
N HIS A 35 2.93 3.83 -11.31
CA HIS A 35 3.43 2.47 -11.48
C HIS A 35 3.46 1.79 -10.10
N VAL A 36 3.58 0.47 -10.06
CA VAL A 36 3.62 -0.28 -8.78
C VAL A 36 5.00 -0.12 -8.10
N PRO A 37 5.10 0.49 -6.90
CA PRO A 37 6.36 0.70 -6.20
C PRO A 37 6.59 -0.30 -5.04
N LEU A 38 5.67 -1.26 -4.87
CA LEU A 38 5.56 -2.10 -3.68
C LEU A 38 6.85 -2.89 -3.42
N PHE A 39 7.21 -2.99 -2.14
CA PHE A 39 8.38 -3.72 -1.62
C PHE A 39 9.75 -3.23 -2.12
N THR A 40 9.83 -2.01 -2.65
CA THR A 40 11.10 -1.42 -3.07
C THR A 40 11.83 -0.73 -1.92
N LYS A 41 13.17 -0.75 -1.95
CA LYS A 41 14.01 -0.07 -0.94
C LYS A 41 13.77 1.43 -0.90
N TRP A 42 13.58 2.06 -2.07
CA TRP A 42 13.36 3.50 -2.15
C TRP A 42 12.01 3.89 -1.52
N LEU A 43 10.95 3.09 -1.73
CA LEU A 43 9.64 3.35 -1.15
C LEU A 43 9.74 3.35 0.38
N LYS A 44 10.37 2.31 0.94
CA LYS A 44 10.62 2.25 2.38
C LYS A 44 11.38 3.47 2.88
N GLN A 45 12.47 3.86 2.22
CA GLN A 45 13.27 5.01 2.63
C GLN A 45 12.48 6.33 2.62
N VAL A 46 11.64 6.54 1.60
CA VAL A 46 10.81 7.74 1.45
C VAL A 46 9.72 7.79 2.52
N LEU A 47 9.03 6.67 2.77
CA LEU A 47 8.02 6.56 3.83
C LEU A 47 8.62 6.73 5.23
N ASP A 48 9.77 6.10 5.51
CA ASP A 48 10.51 6.25 6.78
C ASP A 48 10.95 7.71 7.02
N GLY A 49 11.21 8.47 5.94
CA GLY A 49 11.48 9.92 5.97
C GLY A 49 10.24 10.79 6.20
N GLY A 50 9.05 10.20 6.20
CA GLY A 50 7.77 10.87 6.44
C GLY A 50 7.09 11.42 5.18
N THR A 51 7.69 11.27 4.01
CA THR A 51 7.04 11.57 2.74
C THR A 51 5.89 10.59 2.52
N ARG A 52 4.76 11.11 2.05
CA ARG A 52 3.56 10.34 1.73
C ARG A 52 3.64 9.84 0.30
N VAL A 53 3.11 8.66 0.01
CA VAL A 53 3.12 8.13 -1.35
C VAL A 53 1.73 7.66 -1.73
N LEU A 54 1.14 8.20 -2.79
CA LEU A 54 -0.15 7.73 -3.32
C LEU A 54 0.08 7.03 -4.66
N MET A 55 -0.23 5.74 -4.70
CA MET A 55 -0.22 4.98 -5.94
C MET A 55 -1.57 5.10 -6.65
N ILE A 56 -1.54 5.51 -7.92
CA ILE A 56 -2.71 5.58 -8.79
C ILE A 56 -2.37 4.81 -10.07
N ILE A 57 -2.92 3.61 -10.22
CA ILE A 57 -2.62 2.75 -11.39
C ILE A 57 -3.87 2.27 -12.11
N ASP A 58 -5.04 2.42 -11.49
CA ASP A 58 -6.32 2.01 -12.04
C ASP A 58 -6.85 3.04 -13.04
N ALA A 59 -7.79 2.63 -13.89
CA ALA A 59 -8.39 3.50 -14.89
C ALA A 59 -9.26 4.58 -14.22
N PRO A 60 -9.46 5.75 -14.83
CA PRO A 60 -10.31 6.80 -14.28
C PRO A 60 -11.71 6.33 -13.88
N ASP A 61 -12.34 5.49 -14.71
CA ASP A 61 -13.69 4.96 -14.45
C ASP A 61 -13.73 4.03 -13.22
N ASP A 62 -12.64 3.33 -12.92
CA ASP A 62 -12.49 2.51 -11.71
C ASP A 62 -12.30 3.42 -10.48
N LEU A 63 -11.48 4.48 -10.60
CA LEU A 63 -11.23 5.43 -9.53
C LEU A 63 -12.49 6.22 -9.14
N GLU A 64 -13.34 6.55 -10.11
CA GLU A 64 -14.63 7.20 -9.85
C GLU A 64 -15.55 6.30 -9.01
N GLN A 65 -15.56 5.00 -9.30
CA GLN A 65 -16.39 4.03 -8.59
C GLN A 65 -15.83 3.63 -7.22
N LEU A 66 -14.50 3.58 -7.10
CA LEU A 66 -13.79 3.08 -5.91
C LEU A 66 -13.24 4.20 -5.03
N ILE A 67 -13.72 5.43 -5.20
CA ILE A 67 -13.35 6.55 -4.35
C ILE A 67 -13.68 6.22 -2.89
N SER A 68 -12.72 6.49 -1.99
CA SER A 68 -12.90 6.24 -0.56
C SER A 68 -14.12 6.99 -0.02
N PRO A 69 -15.18 6.29 0.44
CA PRO A 69 -16.34 6.95 0.99
C PRO A 69 -16.01 7.55 2.36
N ALA A 70 -16.82 8.51 2.79
CA ALA A 70 -16.74 9.06 4.14
C ALA A 70 -16.87 7.94 5.18
N GLY A 71 -16.00 7.95 6.21
CA GLY A 71 -15.98 6.91 7.24
C GLY A 71 -15.09 5.71 6.93
N LEU A 72 -14.59 5.55 5.70
CA LEU A 72 -13.76 4.39 5.35
C LEU A 72 -12.47 4.35 6.18
N LYS A 73 -11.79 5.49 6.32
CA LYS A 73 -10.55 5.57 7.11
C LYS A 73 -10.79 5.17 8.57
N GLU A 74 -11.87 5.67 9.16
CA GLU A 74 -12.27 5.38 10.54
C GLU A 74 -12.56 3.88 10.73
N ALA A 75 -13.30 3.27 9.79
CA ALA A 75 -13.58 1.85 9.79
C ALA A 75 -12.30 1.01 9.65
N CYS A 76 -11.42 1.38 8.71
CA CYS A 76 -10.12 0.73 8.50
C CYS A 76 -9.22 0.81 9.74
N LYS A 77 -9.13 1.99 10.38
CA LYS A 77 -8.34 2.18 11.60
C LYS A 77 -8.92 1.46 12.80
N TYR A 78 -10.24 1.40 12.90
CA TYR A 78 -10.90 0.57 13.92
C TYR A 78 -10.54 -0.91 13.73
N ALA A 79 -10.62 -1.44 12.50
CA ALA A 79 -10.21 -2.80 12.19
C ALA A 79 -8.72 -3.05 12.49
N GLU A 80 -7.84 -2.09 12.14
CA GLU A 80 -6.41 -2.12 12.46
C GLU A 80 -6.18 -2.27 13.98
N SER A 81 -6.93 -1.51 14.79
CA SER A 81 -6.80 -1.54 16.26
C SER A 81 -7.13 -2.91 16.85
N ILE A 82 -8.14 -3.59 16.30
CA ILE A 82 -8.50 -4.96 16.68
C ILE A 82 -7.40 -5.91 16.23
N TYR A 83 -7.02 -5.83 14.95
CA TYR A 83 -6.13 -6.80 14.32
C TYR A 83 -4.70 -6.75 14.90
N ARG A 84 -4.26 -5.58 15.37
CA ARG A 84 -2.95 -5.42 16.05
C ARG A 84 -2.84 -6.25 17.34
N GLY A 85 -3.95 -6.49 18.03
CA GLY A 85 -4.00 -7.32 19.23
C GLY A 85 -4.17 -8.82 18.95
N THR A 86 -4.61 -9.18 17.74
CA THR A 86 -4.93 -10.55 17.36
C THR A 86 -3.69 -11.44 17.36
N LYS A 87 -3.82 -12.65 17.92
CA LYS A 87 -2.76 -13.67 17.96
C LYS A 87 -3.02 -14.86 17.05
N ARG A 88 -4.29 -15.13 16.76
CA ARG A 88 -4.70 -16.23 15.89
C ARG A 88 -5.95 -15.80 15.12
N VAL A 89 -5.98 -16.12 13.83
CA VAL A 89 -7.14 -15.92 12.96
C VAL A 89 -7.61 -17.28 12.47
N ARG A 90 -8.92 -17.47 12.43
CA ARG A 90 -9.57 -18.61 11.77
C ARG A 90 -10.57 -18.08 10.75
N VAL A 91 -10.46 -18.56 9.51
CA VAL A 91 -11.34 -18.20 8.39
C VAL A 91 -12.11 -19.45 7.98
N THR A 92 -13.44 -19.38 8.02
CA THR A 92 -14.32 -20.51 7.65
C THR A 92 -15.37 -20.13 6.61
N SER A 93 -15.81 -21.08 5.78
CA SER A 93 -16.94 -20.90 4.86
C SER A 93 -17.71 -22.21 4.61
N ASP A 94 -18.98 -22.11 4.20
CA ASP A 94 -19.81 -23.27 3.84
C ASP A 94 -19.27 -24.04 2.63
N ALA A 95 -18.49 -23.36 1.77
CA ALA A 95 -17.79 -23.98 0.66
C ALA A 95 -16.59 -24.86 1.09
N GLY A 96 -16.29 -24.92 2.40
CA GLY A 96 -15.27 -25.79 2.97
C GLY A 96 -13.95 -25.10 3.32
N THR A 97 -13.86 -23.77 3.28
CA THR A 97 -12.69 -23.07 3.82
C THR A 97 -12.61 -23.34 5.33
N ASP A 98 -11.46 -23.80 5.82
CA ASP A 98 -11.12 -23.80 7.25
C ASP A 98 -9.61 -23.58 7.38
N LEU A 99 -9.22 -22.30 7.44
CA LEU A 99 -7.82 -21.88 7.50
C LEU A 99 -7.55 -21.22 8.86
N THR A 100 -6.50 -21.67 9.55
CA THR A 100 -6.01 -21.05 10.79
C THR A 100 -4.56 -20.63 10.63
N TYR A 101 -4.23 -19.43 11.10
CA TYR A 101 -2.85 -18.93 11.17
C TYR A 101 -2.59 -18.10 12.43
N GLU A 102 -1.32 -18.05 12.84
CA GLU A 102 -0.84 -17.25 13.96
C GLU A 102 -0.42 -15.84 13.50
N CYS A 103 -0.53 -14.86 14.38
CA CYS A 103 -0.23 -13.46 14.15
C CYS A 103 0.79 -12.93 15.17
N GLY A 104 1.45 -11.81 14.82
CA GLY A 104 2.32 -11.07 15.74
C GLY A 104 3.78 -10.96 15.30
N GLU A 105 4.22 -11.73 14.31
CA GLU A 105 5.57 -11.58 13.73
C GLU A 105 5.69 -10.32 12.86
N TYR A 106 4.62 -9.98 12.13
CA TYR A 106 4.59 -8.87 11.17
C TYR A 106 3.58 -7.79 11.62
N PRO A 107 3.85 -6.50 11.30
CA PRO A 107 2.93 -5.42 11.60
C PRO A 107 1.66 -5.52 10.76
N VAL A 108 0.59 -4.91 11.26
CA VAL A 108 -0.64 -4.70 10.49
C VAL A 108 -0.43 -3.55 9.53
N MET A 109 -0.75 -3.76 8.26
CA MET A 109 -0.85 -2.73 7.25
C MET A 109 -2.33 -2.44 6.98
N THR A 110 -2.67 -1.18 6.81
CA THR A 110 -4.06 -0.75 6.57
C THR A 110 -4.04 0.30 5.47
N GLN A 111 -4.99 0.20 4.55
CA GLN A 111 -5.12 1.10 3.40
C GLN A 111 -6.56 1.59 3.34
N TRP A 112 -6.73 2.89 3.10
CA TRP A 112 -8.04 3.54 2.99
C TRP A 112 -8.15 4.44 1.75
N GLY A 113 -7.26 4.24 0.77
CA GLY A 113 -7.35 4.82 -0.57
C GLY A 113 -6.78 6.23 -0.74
N TYR A 114 -6.19 6.82 0.29
CA TYR A 114 -5.48 8.10 0.19
C TYR A 114 -4.36 8.22 1.22
N ALA A 115 -3.34 9.04 0.92
CA ALA A 115 -2.17 9.23 1.78
C ALA A 115 -2.20 10.60 2.48
N ASP A 116 -2.95 10.70 3.58
CA ASP A 116 -3.06 11.91 4.38
C ASP A 116 -2.08 11.97 5.55
N GLU A 117 -1.69 10.80 6.11
CA GLU A 117 -0.77 10.71 7.25
C GLU A 117 0.69 10.67 6.81
N ARG A 118 1.59 11.28 7.59
CA ARG A 118 3.04 11.29 7.29
C ARG A 118 3.57 9.85 7.19
N GLY A 119 4.35 9.58 6.14
CA GLY A 119 4.90 8.24 5.89
C GLY A 119 3.86 7.18 5.53
N HIS A 120 2.64 7.57 5.15
CA HIS A 120 1.60 6.64 4.69
C HIS A 120 1.70 6.37 3.19
N PHE A 121 1.38 5.13 2.82
CA PHE A 121 1.23 4.65 1.46
C PHE A 121 -0.24 4.30 1.18
#